data_AF-A0A447PT16-F1
#
_entry.id   AF-A0A447PT16-F1
#
_cell.length_a   1.000
_cell.length_b   1.000
_cell.length_c   1.000
_cell.angle_alpha   90.00
_cell.angle_beta   90.00
_cell.angle_gamma   90.00
#
_symmetry.space_group_name_H-M   'P 1'
#
loop_
_entity.id
_entity.type
_entity.pdbx_description
1 polymer ?
#
loop_
_entity_poly.entity_id
_entity_poly.type
_entity_poly.pdbx_seq_one_letter_code
_entity_poly.pdbx_strand_id
1 'polypeptide(L)'
;MARLKTAQPNSSLRKIAVVVATAVSGMSVYAQAAVQPKEETITVTAAPAPQESAWGPAPTIAAKRSATTTKTDTPIEKTPQSVSVVTNEEMQMHQFQSVKEALGYTPGVTVSSRGASNTYDFVIIRGFSSVGLSQNNYLDGLKLQGNFYNDAVIDPYMLERVELMRGPTSVSLR
;
A
#
# COMPACT_ATOMS: atom_id res chain seq x y z
N MET A 1 8.77 -56.68 -66.86
CA MET A 1 8.23 -56.11 -65.61
C MET A 1 6.97 -55.31 -65.95
N ALA A 2 6.00 -55.29 -65.02
CA ALA A 2 4.68 -54.63 -65.05
C ALA A 2 3.53 -55.34 -65.81
N ARG A 3 2.43 -55.54 -65.07
CA ARG A 3 1.20 -56.29 -65.37
C ARG A 3 0.05 -55.37 -65.82
N LEU A 4 -0.89 -55.98 -66.55
CA LEU A 4 -2.36 -55.78 -66.62
C LEU A 4 -3.01 -54.46 -67.11
N LYS A 5 -3.53 -54.56 -68.34
CA LYS A 5 -4.90 -54.32 -68.86
C LYS A 5 -6.00 -53.85 -67.87
N THR A 6 -6.80 -52.84 -68.26
CA THR A 6 -8.28 -52.84 -68.53
C THR A 6 -8.81 -51.39 -68.60
N ALA A 7 -9.33 -50.93 -69.75
CA ALA A 7 -10.73 -50.94 -70.21
C ALA A 7 -11.57 -49.72 -69.72
N GLN A 8 -11.95 -48.91 -70.69
CA GLN A 8 -12.73 -47.67 -70.61
C GLN A 8 -14.25 -48.01 -70.49
N PRO A 9 -15.03 -47.33 -69.63
CA PRO A 9 -16.46 -47.59 -69.50
C PRO A 9 -17.28 -46.81 -70.53
N ASN A 10 -18.19 -47.51 -71.22
CA ASN A 10 -19.22 -46.93 -72.08
C ASN A 10 -20.60 -46.99 -71.38
N SER A 11 -21.32 -45.88 -71.51
CA SER A 11 -22.78 -45.71 -71.56
C SER A 11 -23.56 -45.20 -70.33
N SER A 12 -24.29 -44.12 -70.62
CA SER A 12 -25.65 -43.76 -70.17
C SER A 12 -25.88 -43.13 -68.78
N LEU A 13 -25.34 -41.91 -68.57
CA LEU A 13 -25.62 -41.03 -67.41
C LEU A 13 -26.69 -39.93 -67.69
N ARG A 14 -27.69 -40.19 -68.55
CA ARG A 14 -28.66 -39.14 -68.96
C ARG A 14 -29.98 -39.11 -68.18
N LYS A 15 -30.16 -39.89 -67.11
CA LYS A 15 -31.47 -39.95 -66.40
C LYS A 15 -31.50 -39.54 -64.92
N ILE A 16 -30.40 -39.08 -64.32
CA ILE A 16 -30.39 -38.74 -62.86
C ILE A 16 -30.18 -37.23 -62.58
N ALA A 17 -29.80 -36.42 -63.56
CA ALA A 17 -29.44 -35.02 -63.33
C ALA A 17 -30.61 -34.03 -63.07
N VAL A 18 -31.88 -34.47 -63.14
CA VAL A 18 -33.02 -33.53 -63.12
C VAL A 18 -33.67 -33.37 -61.73
N VAL A 19 -33.32 -34.17 -60.73
CA VAL A 19 -34.02 -34.14 -59.41
C VAL A 19 -33.32 -33.28 -58.35
N VAL A 20 -32.07 -32.83 -58.56
CA VAL A 20 -31.32 -32.06 -57.53
C VAL A 20 -31.46 -30.54 -57.69
N ALA A 21 -32.01 -30.04 -58.80
CA ALA A 21 -32.00 -28.61 -59.13
C ALA A 21 -33.17 -27.77 -58.56
N THR A 22 -34.13 -28.35 -57.83
CA THR A 22 -35.32 -27.62 -57.33
C THR A 22 -35.35 -27.40 -55.81
N ALA A 23 -34.29 -27.70 -55.07
CA ALA A 23 -34.27 -27.58 -53.61
C ALA A 23 -33.49 -26.36 -53.05
N VAL A 24 -33.03 -25.42 -53.88
CA VAL A 24 -32.16 -24.30 -53.43
C VAL A 24 -32.75 -22.91 -53.75
N SER A 25 -34.07 -22.74 -53.65
CA SER A 25 -34.72 -21.44 -53.88
C SER A 25 -35.66 -20.99 -52.76
N GLY A 26 -35.39 -21.38 -51.50
CA GLY A 26 -36.29 -21.09 -50.38
C GLY A 26 -35.65 -20.70 -49.05
N MET A 27 -34.32 -20.60 -48.93
CA MET A 27 -33.69 -20.16 -47.69
C MET A 27 -33.46 -18.64 -47.70
N SER A 28 -34.44 -17.91 -47.17
CA SER A 28 -34.27 -16.52 -46.76
C SER A 28 -33.15 -16.42 -45.72
N VAL A 29 -32.09 -15.69 -46.06
CA VAL A 29 -31.02 -15.33 -45.14
C VAL A 29 -31.58 -14.26 -44.18
N TYR A 30 -31.83 -14.62 -42.93
CA TYR A 30 -31.99 -13.62 -41.89
C TYR A 30 -30.61 -13.05 -41.59
N ALA A 31 -30.40 -11.77 -41.93
CA ALA A 31 -29.27 -11.00 -41.44
C ALA A 31 -29.41 -10.85 -39.92
N GLN A 32 -28.69 -11.68 -39.16
CA GLN A 32 -28.52 -11.43 -37.74
C GLN A 32 -27.64 -10.19 -37.59
N ALA A 33 -28.24 -9.08 -37.16
CA ALA A 33 -27.50 -7.93 -36.68
C ALA A 33 -26.60 -8.42 -35.53
N ALA A 34 -25.29 -8.34 -35.72
CA ALA A 34 -24.33 -8.60 -34.66
C ALA A 34 -24.58 -7.57 -33.55
N VAL A 35 -25.12 -8.04 -32.42
CA VAL A 35 -25.19 -7.26 -31.19
C VAL A 35 -23.74 -7.11 -30.71
N GLN A 36 -23.15 -5.96 -31.00
CA GLN A 36 -21.89 -5.52 -30.40
C GLN A 36 -22.09 -5.53 -28.88
N PRO A 37 -21.27 -6.26 -28.09
CA PRO A 37 -21.36 -6.18 -26.65
C PRO A 37 -20.96 -4.75 -26.25
N LYS A 38 -21.94 -4.01 -25.73
CA LYS A 38 -21.72 -2.68 -25.17
C LYS A 38 -20.84 -2.86 -23.93
N GLU A 39 -19.60 -2.42 -24.01
CA GLU A 39 -18.68 -2.42 -22.87
C GLU A 39 -19.30 -1.59 -21.73
N GLU A 40 -19.60 -2.25 -20.61
CA GLU A 40 -19.97 -1.56 -19.39
C GLU A 40 -18.76 -0.80 -18.88
N THR A 41 -18.78 0.51 -19.06
CA THR A 41 -17.81 1.41 -18.45
C THR A 41 -18.03 1.37 -16.94
N ILE A 42 -17.15 0.68 -16.21
CA ILE A 42 -17.11 0.74 -14.76
C ILE A 42 -16.59 2.13 -14.37
N THR A 43 -17.51 3.02 -13.99
CA THR A 43 -17.15 4.29 -13.39
C THR A 43 -16.73 4.05 -11.95
N VAL A 44 -15.42 4.02 -11.69
CA VAL A 44 -14.88 4.03 -10.32
C VAL A 44 -15.03 5.45 -9.76
N THR A 45 -16.17 5.73 -9.14
CA THR A 45 -16.32 6.92 -8.32
C THR A 45 -15.65 6.64 -6.98
N ALA A 46 -14.38 7.01 -6.84
CA ALA A 46 -13.72 6.96 -5.54
C ALA A 46 -14.50 7.89 -4.59
N ALA A 47 -14.98 7.34 -3.46
CA ALA A 47 -15.41 8.18 -2.36
C ALA A 47 -14.25 9.12 -1.97
N PRO A 48 -14.51 10.38 -1.58
CA PRO A 48 -13.45 11.24 -1.09
C PRO A 48 -12.70 10.51 0.02
N ALA A 49 -11.40 10.29 -0.16
CA ALA A 49 -10.57 9.73 0.89
C ALA A 49 -10.72 10.63 2.13
N PRO A 50 -10.89 10.08 3.34
CA PRO A 50 -10.89 10.87 4.56
C PRO A 50 -9.66 11.78 4.54
N GLN A 51 -9.86 13.07 4.77
CA GLN A 51 -8.73 13.99 4.79
C GLN A 51 -7.85 13.65 5.99
N GLU A 52 -6.65 13.17 5.72
CA GLU A 52 -5.66 12.88 6.75
C GLU A 52 -5.38 14.14 7.58
N SER A 53 -5.18 13.94 8.88
CA SER A 53 -4.76 14.97 9.83
C SER A 53 -3.48 14.52 10.52
N ALA A 54 -2.59 15.46 10.83
CA ALA A 54 -1.40 15.20 11.64
C ALA A 54 -1.68 14.70 13.07
N TRP A 55 -2.90 14.89 13.58
CA TRP A 55 -3.30 14.49 14.95
C TRP A 55 -4.32 13.36 14.99
N GLY A 56 -4.73 12.85 13.82
CA GLY A 56 -5.74 11.79 13.71
C GLY A 56 -5.13 10.46 13.24
N PRO A 57 -5.97 9.49 12.89
CA PRO A 57 -5.52 8.28 12.23
C PRO A 57 -5.03 8.55 10.81
N ALA A 58 -3.97 7.85 10.42
CA ALA A 58 -3.55 7.78 9.02
C ALA A 58 -4.38 6.72 8.28
N PRO A 59 -4.80 6.97 7.03
CA PRO A 59 -5.64 6.03 6.29
C PRO A 59 -4.89 4.77 5.82
N THR A 60 -3.55 4.78 5.88
CA THR A 60 -2.66 3.67 5.49
C THR A 60 -1.39 3.73 6.36
N ILE A 61 -0.55 2.69 6.31
CA ILE A 61 0.80 2.69 6.90
C ILE A 61 1.69 3.87 6.45
N ALA A 62 1.44 4.42 5.26
CA ALA A 62 2.16 5.57 4.73
C ALA A 62 1.44 6.88 5.10
N ALA A 63 1.67 7.39 6.31
CA ALA A 63 1.21 8.71 6.71
C ALA A 63 1.82 9.80 5.80
N LYS A 64 1.02 10.81 5.45
CA LYS A 64 1.41 11.94 4.59
C LYS A 64 1.45 13.26 5.34
N ARG A 65 0.97 13.32 6.58
CA ARG A 65 0.91 14.56 7.38
C ARG A 65 1.48 14.37 8.77
N SER A 66 2.19 15.40 9.24
CA SER A 66 2.81 15.47 10.57
C SER A 66 2.78 16.91 11.08
N ALA A 67 2.72 17.05 12.41
CA ALA A 67 2.81 18.33 13.10
C ALA A 67 4.05 18.43 14.00
N THR A 68 4.83 17.36 14.17
CA THR A 68 5.98 17.32 15.09
C THR A 68 7.05 18.38 14.75
N THR A 69 7.26 18.67 13.47
CA THR A 69 8.31 19.63 13.04
C THR A 69 7.85 21.09 13.05
N THR A 70 6.62 21.35 12.62
CA THR A 70 6.13 22.70 12.33
C THR A 70 5.10 23.19 13.34
N LYS A 71 4.63 22.31 14.24
CA LYS A 71 3.49 22.54 15.16
C LYS A 71 2.18 22.85 14.43
N THR A 72 2.12 22.60 13.13
CA THR A 72 0.96 22.82 12.28
C THR A 72 0.75 21.57 11.43
N ASP A 73 -0.50 21.28 11.07
CA ASP A 73 -0.83 20.13 10.25
C ASP A 73 -0.24 20.28 8.82
N THR A 74 0.93 19.67 8.60
CA THR A 74 1.78 19.92 7.43
C THR A 74 2.01 18.63 6.63
N PRO A 75 1.83 18.66 5.29
CA PRO A 75 2.27 17.56 4.44
C PRO A 75 3.76 17.28 4.65
N ILE A 76 4.15 16.01 4.78
CA ILE A 76 5.54 15.61 5.05
C ILE A 76 6.49 16.13 3.95
N GLU A 77 6.05 16.16 2.69
CA GLU A 77 6.81 16.73 1.56
C GLU A 77 7.11 18.24 1.67
N LYS A 78 6.38 18.96 2.53
CA LYS A 78 6.56 20.39 2.82
C LYS A 78 7.31 20.63 4.13
N THR A 79 7.65 19.56 4.85
CA THR A 79 8.41 19.64 6.10
C THR A 79 9.90 19.79 5.80
N PRO A 80 10.59 20.83 6.30
CA PRO A 80 11.99 21.10 5.96
C PRO A 80 12.99 20.18 6.69
N GLN A 81 12.51 19.20 7.47
CA GLN A 81 13.33 18.26 8.23
C GLN A 81 12.88 16.82 8.00
N SER A 82 13.78 15.87 8.29
CA SER A 82 13.48 14.45 8.14
C SER A 82 12.60 13.95 9.29
N VAL A 83 11.31 13.74 9.00
CA VAL A 83 10.36 13.08 9.89
C VAL A 83 10.08 11.65 9.43
N SER A 84 9.90 10.73 10.38
CA SER A 84 9.36 9.40 10.13
C SER A 84 8.13 9.22 11.02
N VAL A 85 7.10 8.56 10.49
CA VAL A 85 5.85 8.31 11.19
C VAL A 85 5.60 6.81 11.14
N VAL A 86 5.47 6.20 12.31
CA VAL A 86 4.99 4.83 12.47
C VAL A 86 3.53 4.93 12.86
N THR A 87 2.64 4.40 12.04
CA THR A 87 1.19 4.54 12.24
C THR A 87 0.67 3.49 13.22
N ASN A 88 -0.51 3.73 13.80
CA ASN A 88 -1.19 2.71 14.61
C ASN A 88 -1.42 1.41 13.83
N GLU A 89 -1.76 1.49 12.53
CA GLU A 89 -1.88 0.30 11.67
C GLU A 89 -0.58 -0.52 11.61
N GLU A 90 0.57 0.13 11.43
CA GLU A 90 1.88 -0.54 11.43
C GLU A 90 2.20 -1.13 12.81
N MET A 91 1.93 -0.38 13.89
CA MET A 91 2.13 -0.87 15.27
C MET A 91 1.27 -2.09 15.58
N GLN A 92 0.01 -2.10 15.15
CA GLN A 92 -0.88 -3.25 15.29
C GLN A 92 -0.44 -4.44 14.44
N MET A 93 0.05 -4.21 13.22
CA MET A 93 0.51 -5.28 12.34
C MET A 93 1.70 -6.04 12.95
N HIS A 94 2.62 -5.32 13.57
CA HIS A 94 3.84 -5.89 14.15
C HIS A 94 3.73 -6.23 15.63
N GLN A 95 2.68 -5.79 16.33
CA GLN A 95 2.46 -6.03 17.76
C GLN A 95 3.68 -5.64 18.63
N PHE A 96 4.23 -4.46 18.38
CA PHE A 96 5.40 -3.95 19.12
C PHE A 96 5.11 -3.86 20.62
N GLN A 97 6.09 -4.26 21.44
CA GLN A 97 5.96 -4.24 22.91
C GLN A 97 6.42 -2.91 23.52
N SER A 98 7.07 -2.05 22.73
CA SER A 98 7.56 -0.74 23.15
C SER A 98 7.67 0.23 21.98
N VAL A 99 7.68 1.54 22.24
CA VAL A 99 7.86 2.57 21.21
C VAL A 99 9.26 2.45 20.59
N LYS A 100 10.26 2.08 21.39
CA LYS A 100 11.61 1.78 20.92
C LYS A 100 11.62 0.68 19.84
N GLU A 101 10.88 -0.41 20.03
CA GLU A 101 10.79 -1.47 19.02
C GLU A 101 10.13 -0.98 17.73
N ALA A 102 9.06 -0.19 17.84
CA ALA A 102 8.38 0.40 16.69
C ALA A 102 9.33 1.28 15.85
N LEU A 103 10.21 2.04 16.52
CA LEU A 103 11.24 2.84 15.86
C LEU A 103 12.39 2.03 15.25
N GLY A 104 12.46 0.71 15.47
CA GLY A 104 13.53 -0.16 14.96
C GLY A 104 13.59 -0.26 13.43
N TYR A 105 12.47 -0.03 12.75
CA TYR A 105 12.39 0.02 11.28
C TYR A 105 12.65 1.43 10.71
N THR A 106 12.84 2.43 11.59
CA THR A 106 13.05 3.81 11.18
C THR A 106 14.53 4.09 10.90
N PRO A 107 14.89 4.71 9.76
CA PRO A 107 16.29 4.95 9.44
C PRO A 107 16.92 6.00 10.35
N GLY A 108 18.19 5.78 10.70
CA GLY A 108 18.99 6.68 11.53
C GLY A 108 18.67 6.58 13.02
N VAL A 109 17.98 5.52 13.46
CA VAL A 109 17.73 5.21 14.88
C VAL A 109 18.48 3.95 15.26
N THR A 110 19.07 3.94 16.46
CA THR A 110 19.60 2.73 17.09
C THR A 110 18.77 2.43 18.33
N VAL A 111 18.17 1.24 18.33
CA VAL A 111 17.26 0.74 19.38
C VAL A 111 17.89 -0.37 20.24
N SER A 112 19.06 -0.86 19.83
CA SER A 112 19.76 -1.98 20.47
C SER A 112 20.65 -1.58 21.66
N SER A 113 20.65 -0.31 22.07
CA SER A 113 21.53 0.21 23.14
C SER A 113 21.34 -0.46 24.50
N ARG A 114 20.18 -1.08 24.75
CA ARG A 114 19.87 -1.83 25.98
C ARG A 114 19.45 -3.29 25.68
N GLY A 115 19.74 -3.79 24.49
CA GLY A 115 19.34 -5.13 24.05
C GLY A 115 17.83 -5.35 24.17
N ALA A 116 17.45 -6.51 24.72
CA ALA A 116 16.05 -6.92 24.89
C ALA A 116 15.29 -6.20 26.01
N SER A 117 15.92 -5.32 26.78
CA SER A 117 15.24 -4.59 27.87
C SER A 117 14.32 -3.50 27.31
N ASN A 118 13.05 -3.54 27.71
CA ASN A 118 12.03 -2.52 27.38
C ASN A 118 11.68 -1.62 28.59
N THR A 119 12.61 -1.48 29.56
CA THR A 119 12.40 -0.64 30.73
C THR A 119 12.24 0.85 30.36
N TYR A 120 12.91 1.29 29.29
CA TYR A 120 12.85 2.65 28.78
C TYR A 120 12.80 2.62 27.25
N ASP A 121 12.07 3.58 26.67
CA ASP A 121 12.08 3.88 25.25
C ASP A 121 13.28 4.78 24.88
N PHE A 122 14.47 4.33 25.29
CA PHE A 122 15.71 5.03 25.00
C PHE A 122 16.19 4.67 23.60
N VAL A 123 16.39 5.69 22.77
CA VAL A 123 16.88 5.57 21.40
C VAL A 123 18.04 6.52 21.15
N ILE A 124 18.95 6.12 20.26
CA ILE A 124 20.04 6.97 19.76
C ILE A 124 19.67 7.40 18.34
N ILE A 125 19.64 8.70 18.07
CA ILE A 125 19.19 9.27 16.80
C ILE A 125 20.39 9.92 16.11
N ARG A 126 20.75 9.44 14.91
CA ARG A 126 21.94 9.89 14.15
C ARG A 126 23.24 9.90 14.99
N GLY A 127 23.39 8.96 15.92
CA GLY A 127 24.55 8.85 16.81
C GLY A 127 24.51 9.71 18.07
N PHE A 128 23.44 10.48 18.30
CA PHE A 128 23.27 11.33 19.48
C PHE A 128 22.19 10.80 20.41
N SER A 129 22.40 10.98 21.71
CA SER A 129 21.41 10.73 22.77
C SER A 129 21.38 11.90 23.75
N SER A 130 20.38 11.94 24.63
CA SER A 130 20.30 12.96 25.66
C SER A 130 21.43 12.78 26.69
N VAL A 131 21.86 13.89 27.27
CA VAL A 131 22.86 13.91 28.35
C VAL A 131 22.31 13.13 29.55
N GLY A 132 23.17 12.34 30.21
CA GLY A 132 22.78 11.57 31.40
C GLY A 132 21.99 10.30 31.11
N LEU A 133 21.93 9.86 29.85
CA LEU A 133 21.20 8.66 29.41
C LEU A 133 19.68 8.73 29.67
N SER A 134 19.14 9.93 29.84
CA SER A 134 17.69 10.17 29.93
C SER A 134 17.02 10.12 28.56
N GLN A 135 15.71 9.94 28.56
CA GLN A 135 14.91 9.99 27.34
C GLN A 135 14.72 11.44 26.84
N ASN A 136 14.43 11.58 25.55
CA ASN A 136 14.05 12.86 24.95
C ASN A 136 12.71 12.71 24.21
N ASN A 137 11.73 12.16 24.94
CA ASN A 137 10.45 11.75 24.41
C ASN A 137 9.41 12.84 24.64
N TYR A 138 8.44 12.92 23.74
CA TYR A 138 7.35 13.88 23.77
C TYR A 138 6.03 13.13 23.60
N LEU A 139 5.00 13.57 24.30
CA LEU A 139 3.62 13.10 24.15
C LEU A 139 2.75 14.30 23.81
N ASP A 140 2.03 14.24 22.70
CA ASP A 140 1.16 15.31 22.19
C ASP A 140 1.86 16.68 22.11
N GLY A 141 3.15 16.68 21.76
CA GLY A 141 3.98 17.89 21.63
C GLY A 141 4.54 18.43 22.94
N LEU A 142 4.22 17.82 24.09
CA LEU A 142 4.78 18.16 25.40
C LEU A 142 5.89 17.19 25.79
N LYS A 143 6.98 17.71 26.36
CA LYS A 143 8.11 16.88 26.76
C LYS A 143 7.75 16.03 27.97
N LEU A 144 7.97 14.72 27.87
CA LEU A 144 7.96 13.81 29.02
C LEU A 144 9.28 13.95 29.77
N GLN A 145 9.40 15.01 30.56
CA GLN A 145 10.64 15.33 31.27
C GLN A 145 10.84 14.37 32.45
N GLY A 146 11.69 13.36 32.23
CA GLY A 146 12.21 12.52 33.31
C GLY A 146 13.46 13.08 33.98
N ASN A 147 13.90 12.41 35.04
CA ASN A 147 15.18 12.66 35.71
C ASN A 147 15.77 11.37 36.26
N PHE A 148 17.06 11.12 35.96
CA PHE A 148 17.79 9.94 36.40
C PHE A 148 17.08 8.63 35.98
N TYR A 149 16.61 7.82 36.93
CA TYR A 149 15.85 6.59 36.65
C TYR A 149 14.34 6.81 36.52
N ASN A 150 13.84 8.02 36.78
CA ASN A 150 12.42 8.34 36.72
C ASN A 150 12.09 8.92 35.34
N ASP A 151 11.90 8.03 34.38
CA ASP A 151 11.67 8.35 32.98
C ASP A 151 10.38 7.64 32.54
N ALA A 152 9.43 8.41 31.99
CA ALA A 152 8.10 7.89 31.65
C ALA A 152 8.13 7.11 30.31
N VAL A 153 7.28 6.09 30.22
CA VAL A 153 7.10 5.22 29.05
C VAL A 153 5.61 5.09 28.77
N ILE A 154 5.23 5.07 27.49
CA ILE A 154 3.83 4.92 27.06
C ILE A 154 3.72 3.65 26.24
N ASP A 155 2.70 2.84 26.53
CA ASP A 155 2.43 1.62 25.77
C ASP A 155 2.01 1.97 24.32
N PRO A 156 2.59 1.34 23.29
CA PRO A 156 2.20 1.55 21.89
C PRO A 156 0.71 1.40 21.62
N TYR A 157 0.01 0.55 22.37
CA TYR A 157 -1.43 0.35 22.26
C TYR A 157 -2.24 1.64 22.53
N MET A 158 -1.70 2.54 23.36
CA MET A 158 -2.34 3.80 23.73
C MET A 158 -2.04 4.93 22.73
N LEU A 159 -1.26 4.67 21.66
CA LEU A 159 -0.80 5.67 20.72
C LEU A 159 -1.46 5.54 19.35
N GLU A 160 -1.89 6.67 18.79
CA GLU A 160 -2.34 6.75 17.40
C GLU A 160 -1.16 6.69 16.42
N ARG A 161 0.00 7.17 16.83
CA ARG A 161 1.20 7.22 15.98
C ARG A 161 2.43 7.48 16.83
N VAL A 162 3.58 7.08 16.31
CA VAL A 162 4.89 7.45 16.82
C VAL A 162 5.61 8.25 15.74
N GLU A 163 5.96 9.49 16.04
CA GLU A 163 6.69 10.35 15.11
C GLU A 163 8.12 10.58 15.60
N LEU A 164 9.08 10.43 14.69
CA LEU A 164 10.50 10.69 14.92
C LEU A 164 10.98 11.86 14.08
N MET A 165 11.42 12.93 14.75
CA MET A 165 12.13 14.04 14.12
C MET A 165 13.64 13.87 14.22
N ARG A 166 14.34 13.96 13.08
CA ARG A 166 15.81 13.79 13.02
C ARG A 166 16.51 15.11 12.71
N GLY A 167 17.38 15.54 13.63
CA GLY A 167 18.19 16.75 13.51
C GLY A 167 17.99 17.70 14.69
N PRO A 168 18.51 18.94 14.61
CA PRO A 168 18.30 19.95 15.63
C PRO A 168 16.82 20.35 15.71
N THR A 169 16.25 20.33 16.92
CA THR A 169 14.81 20.47 17.14
C THR A 169 14.43 21.67 18.01
N SER A 170 15.40 22.44 18.49
CA SER A 170 15.17 23.50 19.49
C SER A 170 14.24 24.63 19.04
N VAL A 171 14.19 24.92 17.73
CA VAL A 171 13.29 25.95 17.18
C VAL A 171 11.83 25.47 17.11
N SER A 172 11.64 24.17 16.88
CA SER A 172 10.32 23.57 16.70
C SER A 172 9.67 23.16 18.02
N LEU A 173 10.45 22.92 19.08
CA LEU A 173 9.99 22.35 20.35
C LEU A 173 9.83 23.39 21.48
N ARG A 174 9.98 24.69 21.21
CA ARG A 174 9.59 25.77 22.13
C ARG A 174 8.14 26.18 21.90
#